data_AF-A0A2E6X686-F1
#
_entry.id   AF-A0A2E6X686-F1
#
_cell.length_a   1.000
_cell.length_b   1.000
_cell.length_c   1.000
_cell.angle_alpha   90.00
_cell.angle_beta   90.00
_cell.angle_gamma   90.00
#
_symmetry.space_group_name_H-M   'P 1'
#
loop_
_entity.id
_entity.type
_entity.pdbx_description
1 polymer ?
#
loop_
_entity_poly.entity_id
_entity_poly.type
_entity_poly.pdbx_seq_one_letter_code
_entity_poly.pdbx_strand_id
1 'polypeptide(L)'
;MNLSKNPRYPYSAIIDRPDYCWPNGSNLAVYIGLNIEHFAFGDGLGAQLVPGQGVGPDILNYSWRDYGNRVGVWRLASLFD
;
A
#
# COMPACT_ATOMS: atom_id res chain seq x y z
N MET A 1 5.37 -21.65 -31.92
CA MET A 1 5.67 -21.71 -30.47
C MET A 1 4.43 -21.27 -29.72
N ASN A 2 3.89 -22.11 -28.84
CA ASN A 2 2.65 -21.82 -28.10
C ASN A 2 3.05 -21.38 -26.69
N LEU A 3 2.83 -20.10 -26.37
CA LEU A 3 3.22 -19.51 -25.08
C LEU A 3 2.02 -19.53 -24.14
N SER A 4 2.25 -19.93 -22.88
CA SER A 4 1.23 -19.88 -21.83
C SER A 4 0.79 -18.43 -21.61
N LYS A 5 -0.50 -18.15 -21.78
CA LYS A 5 -1.07 -16.81 -21.53
C LYS A 5 -1.27 -16.57 -20.04
N ASN A 6 -1.36 -15.30 -19.65
CA ASN A 6 -1.71 -14.91 -18.29
C ASN A 6 -3.12 -15.44 -17.94
N PRO A 7 -3.29 -16.23 -16.87
CA PRO A 7 -4.59 -16.81 -16.52
C PRO A 7 -5.53 -15.83 -15.83
N ARG A 8 -5.03 -14.68 -15.35
CA ARG A 8 -5.85 -13.71 -14.60
C ARG A 8 -6.61 -12.75 -15.51
N TYR A 9 -6.04 -12.38 -16.66
CA TYR A 9 -6.66 -11.45 -17.60
C TYR A 9 -6.04 -11.58 -19.01
N PRO A 10 -6.81 -11.30 -20.08
CA PRO A 10 -6.32 -11.31 -21.45
C PRO A 10 -5.37 -10.14 -21.74
N TYR A 11 -4.53 -10.31 -22.76
CA TYR A 11 -3.78 -9.17 -23.32
C TYR A 11 -4.75 -8.13 -23.89
N SER A 12 -4.51 -6.85 -23.61
CA SER A 12 -5.25 -5.71 -24.13
C SER A 12 -4.26 -4.59 -24.43
N ALA A 13 -4.04 -4.32 -25.72
CA ALA A 13 -3.18 -3.23 -26.17
C ALA A 13 -3.83 -1.88 -25.88
N ILE A 14 -3.02 -0.86 -25.60
CA ILE A 14 -3.52 0.48 -25.26
C ILE A 14 -4.34 1.11 -26.40
N ILE A 15 -3.97 0.84 -27.66
CA ILE A 15 -4.65 1.35 -28.86
C ILE A 15 -6.04 0.73 -29.09
N ASP A 16 -6.30 -0.43 -28.49
CA ASP A 16 -7.58 -1.14 -28.60
C ASP A 16 -8.49 -0.88 -27.40
N ARG A 17 -8.01 -0.11 -26.40
CA ARG A 17 -8.82 0.18 -25.22
C ARG A 17 -9.89 1.21 -25.58
N PRO A 18 -11.16 0.95 -25.25
CA PRO A 18 -12.19 1.95 -25.43
C PRO A 18 -11.98 3.11 -24.45
N ASP A 19 -12.43 4.29 -24.87
CA ASP A 19 -12.42 5.47 -24.01
C ASP A 19 -13.49 5.33 -22.92
N TYR A 20 -13.11 5.65 -21.68
CA TYR A 20 -14.00 5.63 -20.54
C TYR A 20 -13.98 6.99 -19.85
N CYS A 21 -15.17 7.49 -19.53
CA CYS A 21 -15.34 8.65 -18.66
C CYS A 21 -15.90 8.20 -17.33
N TRP A 22 -15.30 8.68 -16.24
CA TRP A 22 -15.84 8.60 -14.90
C TRP A 22 -17.02 9.58 -14.74
N PRO A 23 -17.79 9.48 -13.64
CA PRO A 23 -18.80 10.49 -13.32
C PRO A 23 -18.27 11.92 -13.46
N ASN A 24 -19.15 12.84 -13.87
CA ASN A 24 -18.81 14.23 -14.19
C ASN A 24 -17.89 14.41 -15.43
N GLY A 25 -17.75 13.39 -16.28
CA GLY A 25 -16.98 13.49 -17.53
C GLY A 25 -15.46 13.49 -17.34
N SER A 26 -14.97 13.00 -16.19
CA SER A 26 -13.54 12.96 -15.89
C SER A 26 -12.84 11.77 -16.54
N ASN A 27 -11.63 11.97 -17.06
CA ASN A 27 -10.86 10.91 -17.74
C ASN A 27 -9.95 10.12 -16.79
N LEU A 28 -9.84 10.53 -15.52
CA LEU A 28 -9.00 9.90 -14.51
C LEU A 28 -9.74 9.83 -13.19
N ALA A 29 -9.71 8.65 -12.57
CA ALA A 29 -10.07 8.47 -11.17
C ALA A 29 -8.78 8.29 -10.35
N VAL A 30 -8.71 8.98 -9.22
CA VAL A 30 -7.62 8.84 -8.25
C VAL A 30 -8.20 8.29 -6.96
N TYR A 31 -7.62 7.20 -6.47
CA TYR A 31 -7.98 6.59 -5.19
C TYR A 31 -6.77 6.65 -4.25
N ILE A 32 -6.99 7.20 -3.06
CA ILE A 32 -5.98 7.23 -1.99
C ILE A 32 -6.34 6.13 -0.99
N GLY A 33 -5.60 5.03 -1.05
CA GLY A 33 -5.70 3.94 -0.07
C GLY A 33 -4.83 4.24 1.14
N LEU A 34 -5.45 4.63 2.26
CA LEU A 34 -4.76 4.84 3.53
C LEU A 34 -4.82 3.57 4.37
N ASN A 35 -3.70 2.84 4.47
CA ASN A 35 -3.61 1.68 5.36
C ASN A 35 -3.37 2.12 6.81
N ILE A 36 -4.09 1.49 7.75
CA ILE A 36 -3.89 1.67 9.18
C ILE A 36 -3.58 0.29 9.75
N GLU A 37 -2.34 0.11 10.20
CA GLU A 37 -1.82 -1.17 10.67
C GLU A 37 -1.31 -1.01 12.10
N HIS A 38 -1.70 -1.92 12.99
CA HIS A 38 -1.26 -1.95 14.37
C HIS A 38 -0.41 -3.19 14.62
N PHE A 39 0.76 -3.00 15.24
CA PHE A 39 1.74 -4.05 15.48
C PHE A 39 2.04 -4.14 16.98
N ALA A 40 2.07 -5.36 17.51
CA ALA A 40 2.45 -5.60 18.89
C ALA A 40 3.97 -5.42 19.09
N PHE A 41 4.37 -4.89 20.25
CA PHE A 41 5.77 -4.71 20.59
C PHE A 41 6.45 -6.05 20.86
N GLY A 42 7.51 -6.37 20.13
CA GLY A 42 8.29 -7.60 20.33
C GLY A 42 7.65 -8.87 19.78
N ASP A 43 6.55 -8.78 19.03
CA ASP A 43 5.89 -9.92 18.40
C ASP A 43 5.75 -9.73 16.87
N GLY A 44 5.85 -10.84 16.15
CA GLY A 44 5.77 -10.89 14.70
C GLY A 44 6.98 -10.32 13.96
N LEU A 45 7.25 -10.89 12.79
CA LEU A 45 8.15 -10.29 11.80
C LEU A 45 7.32 -9.33 10.94
N GLY A 46 7.16 -8.08 11.39
CA GLY A 46 6.65 -7.01 10.53
C GLY A 46 7.66 -6.63 9.44
N ALA A 47 7.32 -5.71 8.53
CA ALA A 47 8.27 -5.22 7.52
C ALA A 47 9.50 -4.57 8.17
N GLN A 48 10.70 -5.08 7.89
CA GLN A 48 11.95 -4.60 8.48
C GLN A 48 12.77 -3.79 7.48
N LEU A 49 13.14 -2.56 7.85
CA LEU A 49 14.08 -1.73 7.06
C LEU A 49 15.50 -2.29 7.12
N VAL A 50 15.90 -2.74 8.31
CA VAL A 50 17.14 -3.47 8.55
C VAL A 50 16.73 -4.77 9.24
N PRO A 51 17.13 -5.94 8.72
CA PRO A 51 16.85 -7.21 9.38
C PRO A 51 17.39 -7.18 10.81
N GLY A 52 16.51 -7.40 11.79
CA GLY A 52 16.93 -7.50 13.19
C GLY A 52 17.84 -8.72 13.35
N GLN A 53 19.01 -8.57 13.97
CA GLN A 53 19.96 -9.68 14.20
C GLN A 53 19.48 -10.71 15.23
N GLY A 54 18.17 -10.93 15.37
CA GLY A 54 17.59 -12.01 16.17
C GLY A 54 17.71 -11.87 17.69
N VAL A 55 18.17 -10.72 18.21
CA VAL A 55 18.32 -10.50 19.66
C VAL A 55 17.58 -9.25 20.11
N GLY A 56 16.46 -9.45 20.81
CA GLY A 56 15.66 -8.39 21.45
C GLY A 56 14.50 -7.84 20.60
N PRO A 57 13.58 -7.07 21.22
CA PRO A 57 12.50 -6.44 20.49
C PRO A 57 13.08 -5.47 19.47
N ASP A 58 12.51 -5.47 18.27
CA ASP A 58 12.96 -4.64 17.15
C ASP A 58 12.54 -3.17 17.36
N ILE A 59 13.28 -2.46 18.22
CA ILE A 59 12.97 -1.09 18.65
C ILE A 59 12.90 -0.15 17.44
N LEU A 60 13.87 -0.26 16.52
CA LEU A 60 13.93 0.60 15.35
C LEU A 60 12.67 0.43 14.50
N ASN A 61 12.32 -0.82 14.17
CA ASN A 61 11.17 -1.03 13.30
C ASN A 61 9.83 -0.78 14.01
N TYR A 62 9.76 -0.97 15.33
CA TYR A 62 8.58 -0.63 16.09
C TYR A 62 8.35 0.89 16.18
N SER A 63 9.41 1.68 16.39
CA SER A 63 9.29 3.11 16.69
C SER A 63 8.60 3.91 15.58
N TRP A 64 8.90 3.64 14.31
CA TRP A 64 8.24 4.35 13.21
C TRP A 64 6.79 3.88 12.98
N ARG A 65 6.45 2.63 13.31
CA ARG A 65 5.07 2.13 13.29
C ARG A 65 4.24 2.80 14.36
N ASP A 66 4.80 2.90 15.58
CA ASP A 66 4.15 3.59 16.70
C ASP A 66 3.94 5.07 16.37
N TYR A 67 4.92 5.72 15.74
CA TYR A 67 4.75 7.09 15.23
C TYR A 67 3.61 7.21 14.22
N GLY A 68 3.51 6.26 13.27
CA GLY A 68 2.41 6.20 12.30
C GLY A 68 1.04 6.22 12.98
N ASN A 69 0.84 5.37 13.98
CA ASN A 69 -0.44 5.26 14.69
C ASN A 69 -0.70 6.40 15.69
N ARG A 70 0.34 7.01 16.26
CA ARG A 70 0.19 8.06 17.28
C ARG A 70 0.20 9.47 16.72
N VAL A 71 0.82 9.69 15.57
CA VAL A 71 1.02 11.03 14.98
C VAL A 71 0.65 11.04 13.50
N GLY A 72 1.18 10.10 12.71
CA GLY A 72 1.04 10.10 11.26
C GLY A 72 -0.42 10.06 10.78
N VAL A 73 -1.20 9.12 11.32
CA VAL A 73 -2.60 8.93 10.93
C VAL A 73 -3.45 10.17 11.18
N TRP A 74 -3.23 10.87 12.30
CA TRP A 74 -3.99 12.08 12.63
C TRP A 74 -3.62 13.26 11.73
N ARG A 75 -2.33 13.39 11.38
CA ARG A 75 -1.91 14.41 10.41
C ARG A 75 -2.50 14.17 9.02
N LEU A 76 -2.58 12.90 8.59
CA LEU A 76 -3.18 12.54 7.32
C LEU A 76 -4.69 12.72 7.34
N ALA A 77 -5.37 12.36 8.43
CA ALA A 77 -6.79 12.65 8.61
C ALA A 77 -7.07 14.15 8.47
N SER A 78 -6.34 15.00 9.18
CA SER A 78 -6.48 16.47 9.06
C SER A 78 -6.10 17.04 7.68
N LEU A 79 -5.33 16.31 6.86
CA LEU A 79 -5.00 16.72 5.49
C LEU A 79 -6.12 16.38 4.50
N PHE A 80 -6.91 15.35 4.79
CA PHE A 80 -7.99 14.86 3.93
C PHE A 80 -9.37 15.38 4.31
N ASP A 81 -9.52 15.98 5.50
CA ASP A 81 -10.69 16.77 5.90
C ASP A 81 -10.75 18.12 5.14
#